data_AF-A0A7Z0VP78-F1
#
_entry.id   AF-A0A7Z0VP78-F1
#
_cell.length_a   1.000
_cell.length_b   1.000
_cell.length_c   1.000
_cell.angle_alpha   90.00
_cell.angle_beta   90.00
_cell.angle_gamma   90.00
#
_symmetry.space_group_name_H-M   'P 1'
#
loop_
_entity.id
_entity.type
_entity.pdbx_description
1 polymer ?
#
loop_
_entity_poly.entity_id
_entity_poly.type
_entity_poly.pdbx_seq_one_letter_code
_entity_poly.pdbx_strand_id
1 'polypeptide(L)'
;MTQAAKQHPGKSAVCVLEKREESLLTRAWLTEAADKSIDVQYFIWSTDNIGTLASEHLLSAAERGARIRVIVDDLLIDAEQIDV
;
A
#
# COMPACT_ATOMS: atom_id res chain seq x y z
N MET A 1 -10.31 6.55 13.92
CA MET A 1 -10.87 5.35 14.58
C MET A 1 -12.38 5.32 14.39
N THR A 2 -12.93 4.23 13.86
CA THR A 2 -14.37 4.07 13.60
C THR A 2 -15.20 4.03 14.88
N GLN A 3 -16.46 4.46 14.81
CA GLN A 3 -17.40 4.48 15.93
C GLN A 3 -17.51 3.12 16.64
N ALA A 4 -17.53 2.02 15.86
CA ALA A 4 -17.61 0.66 16.37
C ALA A 4 -16.39 0.23 17.20
N ALA A 5 -15.17 0.70 16.86
CA ALA A 5 -13.96 0.38 17.61
C ALA A 5 -13.97 0.98 19.02
N LYS A 6 -14.63 2.14 19.21
CA LYS A 6 -14.77 2.79 20.53
C LYS A 6 -15.73 2.03 21.47
N GLN A 7 -16.66 1.26 20.91
CA GLN A 7 -17.70 0.55 21.68
C GLN A 7 -17.21 -0.81 22.22
N HIS A 8 -16.08 -1.33 21.73
CA HIS A 8 -15.52 -2.63 22.13
C HIS A 8 -14.02 -2.54 22.45
N PRO A 9 -13.63 -1.98 23.61
CA PRO A 9 -12.23 -1.83 23.99
C PRO A 9 -11.47 -3.17 24.06
N GLY A 10 -10.20 -3.16 23.63
CA GLY A 10 -9.35 -4.36 23.63
C GLY A 10 -9.71 -5.40 22.56
N LYS A 11 -10.62 -5.09 21.64
CA LYS A 11 -10.94 -5.91 20.47
C LYS A 11 -10.45 -5.25 19.19
N SER A 12 -10.13 -6.07 18.18
CA SER A 12 -9.86 -5.59 16.83
C SER A 12 -11.17 -5.18 16.16
N ALA A 13 -11.10 -4.16 15.30
CA ALA A 13 -12.22 -3.69 14.49
C ALA A 13 -11.88 -3.84 13.00
N VAL A 14 -12.92 -4.03 12.18
CA VAL A 14 -12.81 -4.03 10.72
C VAL A 14 -13.60 -2.85 10.19
N CYS A 15 -13.07 -2.19 9.16
CA CYS A 15 -13.76 -1.14 8.43
C CYS A 15 -13.77 -1.51 6.95
N VAL A 16 -14.95 -1.53 6.35
CA VAL A 16 -15.09 -1.68 4.91
C VAL A 16 -14.92 -0.30 4.27
N LEU A 17 -14.11 -0.23 3.22
CA LEU A 17 -13.92 0.96 2.40
C LEU A 17 -14.49 0.66 1.01
N GLU A 18 -15.65 1.24 0.70
CA GLU A 18 -16.35 0.95 -0.55
C GLU A 18 -15.93 1.88 -1.69
N LYS A 19 -15.50 3.09 -1.35
CA LYS A 19 -15.05 4.08 -2.32
C LYS A 19 -13.57 3.94 -2.61
N ARG A 20 -13.24 4.09 -3.89
CA ARG A 20 -11.88 3.91 -4.41
C ARG A 20 -10.94 4.98 -3.83
N GLU A 21 -11.41 6.21 -3.73
CA GLU A 21 -10.67 7.36 -3.22
C GLU A 21 -10.34 7.18 -1.74
N GLU A 22 -11.34 6.82 -0.93
CA GLU A 22 -11.16 6.55 0.51
C GLU A 22 -10.20 5.37 0.74
N SER A 23 -10.29 4.34 -0.10
CA SER A 23 -9.39 3.19 -0.05
C SER A 23 -7.94 3.54 -0.39
N LEU A 24 -7.72 4.43 -1.36
CA LEU A 24 -6.38 4.88 -1.72
C LEU A 24 -5.79 5.77 -0.62
N LEU A 25 -6.55 6.77 -0.15
CA LEU A 25 -6.13 7.67 0.93
C LEU A 25 -5.83 6.92 2.23
N THR A 26 -6.63 5.90 2.56
CA THR A 26 -6.37 5.10 3.76
C THR A 26 -5.06 4.32 3.64
N ARG A 27 -4.72 3.80 2.46
CA ARG A 27 -3.42 3.14 2.24
C ARG A 27 -2.27 4.11 2.37
N ALA A 28 -2.36 5.30 1.77
CA ALA A 28 -1.38 6.37 1.94
C ALA A 28 -1.17 6.70 3.43
N TRP A 29 -2.25 6.93 4.16
CA TRP A 29 -2.20 7.19 5.60
C TRP A 29 -1.57 6.04 6.41
N LEU A 30 -1.85 4.78 6.05
CA LEU A 30 -1.21 3.62 6.68
C LEU A 30 0.30 3.58 6.40
N THR A 31 0.74 3.99 5.21
CA THR A 31 2.19 4.07 4.91
C THR A 31 2.89 5.15 5.72
N GLU A 32 2.22 6.27 5.99
CA GLU A 32 2.75 7.35 6.84
C GLU A 32 2.89 6.90 8.30
N ALA A 33 1.93 6.11 8.80
CA ALA A 33 1.92 5.61 10.18
C ALA A 33 2.82 4.39 10.44
N ALA A 34 3.38 3.75 9.40
CA ALA A 34 4.18 2.55 9.56
C ALA A 34 5.64 2.87 9.95
N ASP A 35 6.12 2.28 11.05
CA ASP A 35 7.47 2.52 11.57
C ASP A 35 8.49 1.41 11.24
N LYS A 36 8.03 0.18 11.01
CA LYS A 36 8.91 -1.01 10.95
C LYS A 36 9.01 -1.62 9.56
N SER A 37 7.87 -1.91 8.96
CA SER A 37 7.81 -2.54 7.65
C SER A 37 6.48 -2.35 6.98
N ILE A 38 6.49 -2.40 5.65
CA ILE A 38 5.30 -2.48 4.81
C ILE A 38 5.53 -3.60 3.80
N ASP A 39 4.62 -4.57 3.77
CA ASP A 39 4.58 -5.61 2.75
C ASP A 39 3.34 -5.36 1.87
N VAL A 40 3.55 -5.14 0.56
CA VAL A 40 2.49 -4.95 -0.42
C VAL A 40 2.48 -6.14 -1.38
N GLN A 41 1.30 -6.72 -1.58
CA GLN A 41 1.06 -7.72 -2.62
C GLN A 41 0.04 -7.16 -3.61
N TYR A 42 0.38 -7.14 -4.88
CA TYR A 42 -0.43 -6.50 -5.89
C TYR A 42 -0.45 -7.28 -7.21
N PHE A 43 -1.60 -7.26 -7.89
CA PHE A 43 -1.79 -7.99 -9.14
C PHE A 43 -1.23 -7.24 -10.36
N ILE A 44 -1.28 -5.90 -10.37
CA ILE A 44 -0.81 -5.08 -11.51
C ILE A 44 -0.13 -3.83 -10.99
N TRP A 45 1.14 -3.61 -11.26
CA TRP A 45 1.81 -2.34 -10.95
C TRP A 45 2.23 -1.65 -12.23
N SER A 46 1.88 -0.36 -12.39
CA SER A 46 2.21 0.41 -13.58
C SER A 46 2.64 1.84 -13.22
N THR A 47 3.18 2.58 -14.18
CA THR A 47 3.55 4.00 -14.02
C THR A 47 2.36 4.95 -14.25
N ASP A 48 1.15 4.52 -13.90
CA ASP A 48 -0.03 5.39 -13.90
C ASP A 48 -0.09 6.27 -12.62
N ASN A 49 -1.13 7.09 -12.50
CA ASN A 49 -1.29 7.98 -11.33
C ASN A 49 -1.35 7.20 -10.01
N ILE A 50 -1.92 5.98 -10.00
CA ILE A 50 -2.10 5.19 -8.78
C ILE A 50 -0.80 4.52 -8.38
N GLY A 51 -0.11 3.89 -9.34
CA GLY A 51 1.18 3.25 -9.11
C GLY A 51 2.27 4.26 -8.76
N THR A 52 2.23 5.47 -9.34
CA THR A 52 3.14 6.56 -8.97
C THR A 52 2.90 7.01 -7.52
N LEU A 53 1.66 7.34 -7.15
CA LEU A 53 1.33 7.73 -5.77
C LEU A 53 1.69 6.63 -4.77
N ALA A 54 1.38 5.37 -5.07
CA ALA A 54 1.74 4.25 -4.20
C ALA A 54 3.26 4.11 -4.06
N SER A 55 4.02 4.29 -5.14
CA SER A 55 5.50 4.27 -5.12
C SER A 55 6.07 5.40 -4.26
N GLU A 56 5.55 6.62 -4.39
CA GLU A 56 5.99 7.79 -3.60
C GLU A 56 5.77 7.59 -2.11
N HIS A 57 4.60 7.08 -1.71
CA HIS A 57 4.27 6.80 -0.32
C HIS A 57 5.12 5.68 0.28
N LEU A 58 5.37 4.61 -0.48
CA LEU A 58 6.27 3.53 -0.05
C LEU A 58 7.72 4.02 0.05
N LEU A 59 8.18 4.83 -0.89
CA LEU A 59 9.51 5.44 -0.86
C LEU A 59 9.66 6.34 0.37
N SER A 60 8.69 7.21 0.65
CA SER A 60 8.71 8.06 1.84
C SER A 60 8.78 7.24 3.14
N ALA A 61 8.07 6.11 3.20
CA ALA A 61 8.17 5.20 4.35
C ALA A 61 9.56 4.54 4.45
N ALA A 62 10.16 4.17 3.32
CA ALA A 62 11.52 3.63 3.27
C ALA A 62 12.56 4.65 3.74
N GLU A 63 12.42 5.92 3.35
CA GLU A 63 13.30 7.01 3.78
C GLU A 63 13.26 7.24 5.30
N ARG A 64 12.11 6.97 5.93
CA ARG A 64 11.99 6.97 7.40
C ARG A 64 12.55 5.72 8.08
N GLY A 65 13.03 4.74 7.29
CA GLY A 65 13.67 3.52 7.77
C GLY A 65 12.78 2.28 7.82
N ALA A 66 11.52 2.35 7.34
CA ALA A 66 10.67 1.18 7.25
C ALA A 66 11.16 0.21 6.16
N ARG A 67 11.20 -1.08 6.45
CA ARG A 67 11.52 -2.10 5.43
C ARG A 67 10.34 -2.28 4.49
N ILE A 68 10.53 -1.99 3.20
CA ILE A 68 9.50 -2.17 2.18
C ILE A 68 9.73 -3.48 1.41
N ARG A 69 8.66 -4.24 1.21
CA ARG A 69 8.62 -5.37 0.28
C ARG A 69 7.42 -5.21 -0.64
N VAL A 70 7.65 -5.28 -1.94
CA VAL A 70 6.60 -5.31 -2.95
C VAL A 70 6.67 -6.63 -3.69
N ILE A 71 5.55 -7.35 -3.74
CA ILE A 71 5.35 -8.56 -4.53
C ILE A 71 4.31 -8.23 -5.59
N VAL A 72 4.72 -8.28 -6.85
CA VAL A 72 3.84 -8.03 -8.00
C VAL A 72 3.73 -9.32 -8.81
N ASP A 73 2.54 -9.57 -9.36
CA ASP A 73 2.34 -10.64 -10.34
C ASP A 73 3.06 -10.30 -11.66
N ASP A 74 3.66 -11.30 -12.30
CA ASP A 74 4.58 -11.18 -13.44
C ASP A 74 3.84 -11.06 -14.79
N LEU A 75 2.51 -11.09 -14.80
CA LEU A 75 1.71 -11.16 -16.02
C LEU A 75 1.74 -9.90 -16.91
N LEU A 76 2.34 -8.79 -16.47
CA LEU A 76 2.23 -7.47 -17.12
C LEU A 76 3.52 -6.63 -17.10
N ILE A 77 4.64 -7.15 -16.59
CA ILE A 77 5.92 -6.45 -16.73
C ILE A 77 6.45 -6.83 -18.11
N ASP A 78 6.36 -5.91 -19.07
CA ASP A 78 7.05 -6.05 -20.35
C ASP A 78 8.55 -6.15 -20.05
N ALA A 79 9.05 -7.38 -19.96
CA ALA A 79 10.47 -7.62 -19.92
C ALA A 79 11.00 -7.26 -21.30
N GLU A 80 11.73 -6.15 -21.42
CA GLU A 80 12.62 -5.98 -22.57
C GLU A 80 13.56 -7.19 -22.59
N GLN A 81 13.45 -8.01 -23.63
CA GLN A 81 14.44 -9.04 -23.91
C GLN A 81 15.78 -8.32 -24.13
N ILE A 82 16.65 -8.39 -23.12
CA ILE A 82 18.05 -8.07 -23.31
C ILE A 82 18.64 -9.25 -24.09
N ASP A 83 18.71 -9.10 -25.42
CA ASP A 83 19.49 -10.00 -26.26
C ASP A 83 20.97 -9.90 -25.82
N VAL A 84 21.48 -10.97 -25.19
CA VAL A 84 22.89 -11.20 -24.88
C VAL A 84 23.57 -12.06 -25.94
#